data_AF-A0AAE1YVT6-F1
#
_entry.id   AF-A0AAE1YVT6-F1
#
_cell.length_a   1.000
_cell.length_b   1.000
_cell.length_c   1.000
_cell.angle_alpha   90.00
_cell.angle_beta   90.00
_cell.angle_gamma   90.00
#
_symmetry.space_group_name_H-M   'P 1'
#
loop_
_entity.id
_entity.type
_entity.pdbx_description
1 polymer ?
#
loop_
_entity_poly.entity_id
_entity_poly.type
_entity_poly.pdbx_seq_one_letter_code
_entity_poly.pdbx_strand_id
1 'polypeptide(L)'
;MGASTNYESQNDLEDELTSIDVQLLVLLESATPGREKMEGDLHQIDAGRATALTDEKKRDAKRKSRSLEGRAIRKRNAADVSRMTAPRTVTYVRRPIALRHPPLAYVECINSMTRMEYVGGHPVRATIAPMVRRIFAKHGNIASNVPYVRHPEITAVLFEVVCDVVKKIVQDDFHTVLADLEETMVLAPVAQMGEIDTSWLEKALAELDEIRNLTIKAAAKDFDAKKKMMMMAKNRFKKVQRSLLDQEF
;
A
#
# COMPACT_ATOMS: atom_id res chain seq x y z
N MET A 1 -3.06 -49.48 31.58
CA MET A 1 -4.27 -49.41 30.71
C MET A 1 -4.88 -48.03 30.97
N GLY A 2 -4.95 -47.07 30.05
CA GLY A 2 -4.58 -47.05 28.63
C GLY A 2 -4.01 -45.69 28.26
N ALA A 3 -3.24 -45.70 27.19
CA ALA A 3 -2.85 -44.51 26.44
C ALA A 3 -4.04 -44.06 25.57
N SER A 4 -4.19 -42.74 25.38
CA SER A 4 -4.75 -42.20 24.13
C SER A 4 -4.25 -40.77 23.91
N THR A 5 -3.79 -40.59 22.69
CA THR A 5 -3.13 -39.46 22.03
C THR A 5 -4.07 -38.29 21.76
N ASN A 6 -3.56 -37.07 21.78
CA ASN A 6 -4.11 -35.94 21.02
C ASN A 6 -2.96 -35.20 20.32
N TYR A 7 -2.70 -35.59 19.07
CA TYR A 7 -1.95 -34.87 18.07
C TYR A 7 -2.97 -34.51 16.99
N GLU A 8 -3.50 -33.29 16.98
CA GLU A 8 -4.21 -32.77 15.81
C GLU A 8 -4.48 -31.27 16.01
N SER A 9 -3.67 -30.45 15.33
CA SER A 9 -3.98 -29.09 14.83
C SER A 9 -2.67 -28.43 14.36
N GLN A 10 -2.09 -28.94 13.27
CA GLN A 10 -0.87 -28.34 12.68
C GLN A 10 -0.95 -28.12 11.16
N ASN A 11 -2.08 -28.45 10.51
CA ASN A 11 -2.14 -28.50 9.03
C ASN A 11 -2.93 -27.36 8.35
N ASP A 12 -3.55 -26.44 9.09
CA ASP A 12 -4.37 -25.37 8.46
C ASP A 12 -3.59 -24.09 8.13
N LEU A 13 -2.26 -24.07 8.31
CA LEU A 13 -1.40 -22.89 8.08
C LEU A 13 -0.37 -23.07 6.96
N GLU A 14 -0.33 -24.21 6.29
CA GLU A 14 0.65 -24.48 5.23
C GLU A 14 0.23 -24.00 3.83
N ASP A 15 -1.07 -23.74 3.60
CA ASP A 15 -1.58 -23.44 2.25
C ASP A 15 -1.63 -21.94 1.86
N GLU A 16 -1.42 -21.00 2.79
CA GLU A 16 -1.32 -19.56 2.47
C GLU A 16 0.12 -19.08 2.15
N LEU A 17 1.11 -19.97 2.18
CA LEU A 17 2.54 -19.59 2.12
C LEU A 17 3.16 -19.56 0.72
N THR A 18 2.42 -19.82 -0.36
CA THR A 18 3.06 -20.08 -1.67
C THR A 18 2.84 -19.02 -2.75
N SER A 19 1.86 -18.13 -2.62
CA SER A 19 1.52 -17.22 -3.72
C SER A 19 1.91 -15.75 -3.54
N ILE A 20 2.05 -15.26 -2.29
CA ILE A 20 2.36 -13.84 -2.01
C ILE A 20 3.87 -13.64 -1.71
N ASP A 21 4.57 -14.70 -1.33
CA ASP A 21 6.00 -14.68 -0.95
C ASP A 21 6.98 -14.37 -2.11
N VAL A 22 6.52 -14.41 -3.37
CA VAL A 22 7.35 -14.10 -4.55
C VAL A 22 7.35 -12.59 -4.88
N GLN A 23 6.26 -11.87 -4.59
CA GLN A 23 6.10 -10.47 -5.00
C GLN A 23 6.96 -9.49 -4.19
N LEU A 24 7.21 -9.77 -2.91
CA LEU A 24 8.14 -8.96 -2.11
C LEU A 24 9.61 -9.28 -2.40
N LEU A 25 9.90 -10.51 -2.86
CA LEU A 25 11.25 -10.93 -3.27
C LEU A 25 11.72 -10.11 -4.49
N VAL A 26 10.82 -9.88 -5.45
CA VAL A 26 11.09 -9.03 -6.61
C VAL A 26 11.28 -7.56 -6.24
N LEU A 27 10.53 -7.05 -5.25
CA LEU A 27 10.66 -5.66 -4.82
C LEU A 27 12.00 -5.38 -4.12
N LEU A 28 12.47 -6.30 -3.26
CA LEU A 28 13.75 -6.15 -2.55
C LEU A 28 14.98 -6.42 -3.42
N GLU A 29 14.86 -7.20 -4.50
CA GLU A 29 15.97 -7.54 -5.41
C GLU A 29 16.21 -6.48 -6.52
N SER A 30 15.24 -5.58 -6.74
CA SER A 30 15.29 -4.55 -7.79
C SER A 30 16.26 -3.37 -7.53
N ALA A 31 17.06 -3.40 -6.46
CA ALA A 31 17.92 -2.29 -6.03
C ALA A 31 19.40 -2.37 -6.48
N THR A 32 19.73 -3.10 -7.57
CA THR A 32 21.10 -3.14 -8.13
C THR A 32 21.11 -2.94 -9.65
N PRO A 33 21.92 -2.02 -10.22
CA PRO A 33 22.09 -1.93 -11.67
C PRO A 33 23.36 -2.65 -12.14
N GLY A 34 23.24 -3.49 -13.18
CA GLY A 34 24.40 -3.85 -14.01
C GLY A 34 24.29 -5.08 -14.91
N ARG A 35 24.18 -4.80 -16.23
CA ARG A 35 25.12 -5.23 -17.30
C ARG A 35 24.71 -6.33 -18.34
N GLU A 36 24.51 -5.83 -19.56
CA GLU A 36 24.91 -6.28 -20.93
C GLU A 36 24.92 -7.76 -21.35
N LYS A 37 24.39 -8.04 -22.57
CA LYS A 37 25.21 -8.49 -23.73
C LYS A 37 24.45 -8.49 -25.08
N MET A 38 25.19 -8.11 -26.12
CA MET A 38 24.89 -8.15 -27.56
C MET A 38 25.34 -9.47 -28.21
N GLU A 39 24.76 -9.82 -29.37
CA GLU A 39 25.33 -10.49 -30.57
C GLU A 39 24.17 -11.13 -31.36
N GLY A 40 24.10 -11.23 -32.69
CA GLY A 40 25.06 -11.04 -33.79
C GLY A 40 24.52 -11.80 -35.02
N ASP A 41 24.80 -11.31 -36.22
CA ASP A 41 24.13 -11.57 -37.51
C ASP A 41 24.41 -12.91 -38.24
N LEU A 42 23.64 -13.11 -39.33
CA LEU A 42 24.07 -13.47 -40.71
C LEU A 42 23.87 -14.93 -41.21
N HIS A 43 23.15 -15.11 -42.34
CA HIS A 43 23.62 -15.83 -43.56
C HIS A 43 22.62 -15.83 -44.76
N GLN A 44 23.13 -15.39 -45.93
CA GLN A 44 22.93 -15.74 -47.38
C GLN A 44 21.58 -16.33 -47.88
N ILE A 45 20.85 -15.78 -48.87
CA ILE A 45 21.06 -15.53 -50.33
C ILE A 45 21.31 -16.79 -51.18
N ASP A 46 20.28 -17.30 -51.88
CA ASP A 46 20.31 -17.67 -53.31
C ASP A 46 18.97 -18.30 -53.78
N ALA A 47 18.10 -17.51 -54.41
CA ALA A 47 16.90 -18.01 -55.13
C ALA A 47 16.40 -16.97 -56.18
N GLY A 48 17.32 -16.36 -56.91
CA GLY A 48 17.03 -15.33 -57.90
C GLY A 48 16.84 -15.91 -59.31
N ARG A 49 15.61 -16.24 -59.73
CA ARG A 49 15.17 -16.00 -61.12
C ARG A 49 13.69 -16.24 -61.42
N ALA A 50 13.01 -17.13 -60.69
CA ALA A 50 11.60 -17.46 -60.96
C ALA A 50 10.59 -16.51 -60.28
N THR A 51 11.05 -15.65 -59.36
CA THR A 51 10.21 -14.76 -58.54
C THR A 51 10.01 -13.36 -59.13
N ALA A 52 10.79 -12.95 -60.14
CA ALA A 52 10.78 -11.58 -60.64
C ALA A 52 9.44 -11.16 -61.28
N LEU A 53 8.73 -12.08 -61.94
CA LEU A 53 7.44 -11.78 -62.60
C LEU A 53 6.25 -11.69 -61.62
N THR A 54 6.34 -12.30 -60.44
CA THR A 54 5.32 -12.16 -59.39
C THR A 54 5.59 -10.94 -58.49
N ASP A 55 6.84 -10.50 -58.40
CA ASP A 55 7.23 -9.34 -57.59
C ASP A 55 6.87 -7.99 -58.22
N GLU A 56 6.89 -7.87 -59.56
CA GLU A 56 6.43 -6.65 -60.25
C GLU A 56 4.94 -6.36 -59.96
N LYS A 57 4.09 -7.39 -60.04
CA LYS A 57 2.65 -7.29 -59.71
C LYS A 57 2.42 -6.95 -58.24
N LYS A 58 3.23 -7.48 -57.32
CA LYS A 58 3.17 -7.12 -55.89
C LYS A 58 3.64 -5.69 -55.64
N ARG A 59 4.68 -5.23 -56.34
CA ARG A 59 5.17 -3.84 -56.24
C ARG A 59 4.14 -2.83 -56.75
N ASP A 60 3.42 -3.12 -57.82
CA ASP A 60 2.34 -2.26 -58.32
C ASP A 60 1.09 -2.25 -57.43
N ALA A 61 0.71 -3.39 -56.85
CA ALA A 61 -0.34 -3.43 -55.84
C ALA A 61 0.02 -2.59 -54.60
N LYS A 62 1.29 -2.66 -54.16
CA LYS A 62 1.80 -1.88 -53.03
C LYS A 62 1.87 -0.37 -53.34
N ARG A 63 2.20 0.01 -54.58
CA ARG A 63 2.12 1.42 -55.04
C ARG A 63 0.69 1.95 -55.04
N LYS A 64 -0.29 1.17 -55.49
CA LYS A 64 -1.72 1.55 -55.46
C LYS A 64 -2.26 1.67 -54.04
N SER A 65 -1.88 0.77 -53.14
CA SER A 65 -2.26 0.82 -51.71
C SER A 65 -1.71 2.07 -51.00
N ARG A 66 -0.42 2.39 -51.19
CA ARG A 66 0.20 3.61 -50.62
C ARG A 66 -0.44 4.90 -51.13
N SER A 67 -0.89 4.92 -52.40
CA SER A 67 -1.63 6.06 -52.97
C SER A 67 -2.99 6.26 -52.30
N LEU A 68 -3.73 5.18 -52.04
CA LEU A 68 -5.03 5.24 -51.35
C LEU A 68 -4.87 5.67 -49.88
N GLU A 69 -3.84 5.17 -49.20
CA GLU A 69 -3.54 5.53 -47.81
C GLU A 69 -3.13 7.01 -47.69
N GLY A 70 -2.26 7.50 -48.58
CA GLY A 70 -1.90 8.92 -48.65
C GLY A 70 -3.09 9.83 -49.02
N ARG A 71 -4.12 9.30 -49.70
CA ARG A 71 -5.38 10.03 -49.97
C ARG A 71 -6.29 10.04 -48.75
N ALA A 72 -6.34 8.94 -47.99
CA ALA A 72 -7.11 8.85 -46.75
C ALA A 72 -6.55 9.75 -45.65
N ILE A 73 -5.21 9.82 -45.53
CA ILE A 73 -4.53 10.71 -44.57
C ILE A 73 -4.80 12.18 -44.92
N ARG A 74 -4.71 12.56 -46.20
CA ARG A 74 -5.03 13.93 -46.64
C ARG A 74 -6.49 14.33 -46.35
N LYS A 75 -7.45 13.41 -46.47
CA LYS A 75 -8.85 13.66 -46.11
C LYS A 75 -9.07 13.85 -44.61
N ARG A 76 -8.40 13.06 -43.76
CA ARG A 76 -8.47 13.23 -42.29
C ARG A 76 -7.89 14.57 -41.86
N ASN A 77 -6.71 14.92 -42.37
CA ASN A 77 -6.07 16.18 -42.01
C ASN A 77 -6.88 17.41 -42.46
N ALA A 78 -7.55 17.35 -43.63
CA ALA A 78 -8.45 18.42 -44.08
C ALA A 78 -9.70 18.57 -43.18
N ALA A 79 -10.24 17.46 -42.66
CA ALA A 79 -11.36 17.49 -41.72
C ALA A 79 -10.95 18.04 -40.34
N ASP A 80 -9.76 17.71 -39.85
CA ASP A 80 -9.26 18.23 -38.58
C ASP A 80 -8.92 19.72 -38.66
N VAL A 81 -8.34 20.19 -39.77
CA VAL A 81 -8.12 21.63 -40.00
C VAL A 81 -9.46 22.38 -40.06
N SER A 82 -10.49 21.81 -40.70
CA SER A 82 -11.85 22.41 -40.70
C SER A 82 -12.49 22.47 -39.31
N ARG A 83 -12.21 21.51 -38.42
CA ARG A 83 -12.70 21.54 -37.03
C ARG A 83 -11.98 22.57 -36.16
N MET A 84 -10.72 22.89 -36.47
CA MET A 84 -9.96 23.91 -35.74
C MET A 84 -10.31 25.33 -36.17
N THR A 85 -10.72 25.55 -37.43
CA THR A 85 -11.04 26.88 -37.97
C THR A 85 -12.52 27.26 -37.87
N ALA A 86 -13.40 26.35 -37.44
CA ALA A 86 -14.80 26.66 -37.20
C ALA A 86 -14.96 27.53 -35.92
N PRO A 87 -15.61 28.70 -36.00
CA PRO A 87 -15.82 29.56 -34.83
C PRO A 87 -16.72 28.85 -33.82
N ARG A 88 -16.15 28.49 -32.66
CA ARG A 88 -16.89 27.91 -31.53
C ARG A 88 -17.63 29.02 -30.79
N THR A 89 -18.91 29.20 -31.07
CA THR A 89 -19.82 29.97 -30.20
C THR A 89 -20.08 29.15 -28.93
N VAL A 90 -19.37 29.49 -27.86
CA VAL A 90 -19.62 28.93 -26.52
C VAL A 90 -20.86 29.60 -25.94
N THR A 91 -22.00 28.93 -26.02
CA THR A 91 -23.20 29.36 -25.29
C THR A 91 -23.06 28.96 -23.83
N TYR A 92 -22.71 29.93 -22.97
CA TYR A 92 -22.74 29.75 -21.52
C TYR A 92 -24.19 29.58 -21.05
N VAL A 93 -24.65 28.34 -20.96
CA VAL A 93 -25.84 28.02 -20.19
C VAL A 93 -25.40 27.94 -18.72
N ARG A 94 -25.48 29.07 -18.00
CA ARG A 94 -25.41 29.08 -16.53
C ARG A 94 -26.55 28.23 -15.99
N ARG A 95 -26.27 26.97 -15.64
CA ARG A 95 -27.17 26.20 -14.79
C ARG A 95 -27.07 26.80 -13.38
N PRO A 96 -28.16 27.27 -12.76
CA PRO A 96 -28.12 27.64 -11.36
C PRO A 96 -27.79 26.38 -10.56
N ILE A 97 -26.68 26.42 -9.82
CA ILE A 97 -26.38 25.42 -8.80
C ILE A 97 -27.43 25.63 -7.73
N ALA A 98 -28.51 24.85 -7.79
CA ALA A 98 -29.36 24.67 -6.62
C ALA A 98 -28.43 24.16 -5.51
N LEU A 99 -28.32 24.92 -4.43
CA LEU A 99 -27.69 24.52 -3.18
C LEU A 99 -28.33 23.20 -2.74
N ARG A 100 -27.79 22.08 -3.20
CA ARG A 100 -28.15 20.77 -2.68
C ARG A 100 -27.57 20.75 -1.27
N HIS A 101 -28.46 20.85 -0.29
CA HIS A 101 -28.12 20.44 1.07
C HIS A 101 -27.40 19.08 0.98
N PRO A 102 -26.23 18.92 1.61
CA PRO A 102 -25.58 17.62 1.62
C PRO A 102 -26.53 16.60 2.25
N PRO A 103 -26.50 15.34 1.80
CA PRO A 103 -27.34 14.29 2.38
C PRO A 103 -27.16 14.25 3.90
N LEU A 104 -28.23 14.01 4.67
CA LEU A 104 -28.16 13.93 6.14
C LEU A 104 -27.07 12.95 6.63
N ALA A 105 -26.80 11.88 5.88
CA ALA A 105 -25.70 10.94 6.13
C ALA A 105 -24.30 11.59 6.07
N TYR A 106 -24.11 12.62 5.25
CA TYR A 106 -22.86 13.38 5.16
C TYR A 106 -22.72 14.34 6.36
N VAL A 107 -23.82 14.92 6.82
CA VAL A 107 -23.85 15.79 8.02
C VAL A 107 -23.62 14.96 9.30
N GLU A 108 -24.18 13.76 9.40
CA GLU A 108 -23.88 12.82 10.49
C GLU A 108 -22.42 12.34 10.46
N CYS A 109 -21.84 12.11 9.27
CA CYS A 109 -20.42 11.75 9.12
C CYS A 109 -19.48 12.89 9.58
N ILE A 110 -19.81 14.15 9.29
CA ILE A 110 -19.02 15.30 9.76
C ILE A 110 -19.23 15.53 11.27
N ASN A 111 -20.45 15.35 11.77
CA ASN A 111 -20.74 15.46 13.19
C ASN A 111 -20.08 14.34 14.02
N SER A 112 -19.92 13.14 13.46
CA SER A 112 -19.14 12.07 14.09
C SER A 112 -17.62 12.33 14.03
N MET A 113 -17.12 12.99 12.99
CA MET A 113 -15.73 13.45 12.90
C MET A 113 -15.40 14.58 13.87
N THR A 114 -16.37 15.39 14.29
CA THR A 114 -16.15 16.54 15.21
C THR A 114 -16.56 16.26 16.66
N ARG A 115 -17.26 15.16 16.93
CA ARG A 115 -17.63 14.78 18.29
C ARG A 115 -16.42 14.30 19.08
N MET A 116 -15.93 15.15 19.97
CA MET A 116 -14.92 14.80 20.95
C MET A 116 -15.56 14.18 22.20
N GLU A 117 -14.86 13.22 22.79
CA GLU A 117 -15.14 12.62 24.08
C GLU A 117 -13.93 12.81 24.99
N TYR A 118 -14.14 12.75 26.31
CA TYR A 118 -13.06 12.83 27.28
C TYR A 118 -12.72 11.43 27.80
N VAL A 119 -11.46 11.01 27.63
CA VAL A 119 -10.94 9.75 28.16
C VAL A 119 -9.79 10.06 29.10
N GLY A 120 -9.93 9.69 30.38
CA GLY A 120 -8.94 10.00 31.42
C GLY A 120 -8.63 11.50 31.56
N GLY A 121 -9.60 12.37 31.24
CA GLY A 121 -9.43 13.82 31.23
C GLY A 121 -8.96 14.41 29.90
N HIS A 122 -8.56 13.61 28.93
CA HIS A 122 -8.05 14.14 27.65
C HIS A 122 -9.11 14.13 26.55
N PRO A 123 -9.19 15.20 25.73
CA PRO A 123 -10.07 15.24 24.57
C PRO A 123 -9.56 14.29 23.49
N VAL A 124 -10.44 13.42 23.01
CA VAL A 124 -10.18 12.44 21.95
C VAL A 124 -11.38 12.37 21.01
N ARG A 125 -11.19 11.98 19.74
CA ARG A 125 -12.36 11.72 18.87
C ARG A 125 -13.13 10.50 19.34
N ALA A 126 -14.45 10.56 19.25
CA ALA A 126 -15.33 9.45 19.63
C ALA A 126 -14.97 8.12 18.92
N THR A 127 -14.47 8.19 17.68
CA THR A 127 -14.08 7.02 16.88
C THR A 127 -12.89 6.26 17.45
N ILE A 128 -11.93 6.95 18.07
CA ILE A 128 -10.72 6.34 18.64
C ILE A 128 -10.81 6.17 20.16
N ALA A 129 -11.80 6.80 20.81
CA ALA A 129 -11.99 6.74 22.27
C ALA A 129 -11.97 5.31 22.85
N PRO A 130 -12.59 4.29 22.23
CA PRO A 130 -12.49 2.92 22.72
C PRO A 130 -11.05 2.38 22.75
N MET A 131 -10.23 2.74 21.76
CA MET A 131 -8.83 2.32 21.68
C MET A 131 -7.98 3.03 22.72
N VAL A 132 -8.16 4.34 22.88
CA VAL A 132 -7.47 5.12 23.93
C VAL A 132 -7.78 4.56 25.32
N ARG A 133 -9.04 4.18 25.60
CA ARG A 133 -9.42 3.53 26.86
C ARG A 133 -8.67 2.21 27.09
N ARG A 134 -8.50 1.39 26.06
CA ARG A 134 -7.74 0.12 26.14
C ARG A 134 -6.26 0.37 26.41
N ILE A 135 -5.67 1.33 25.71
CA ILE A 135 -4.28 1.74 25.94
C ILE A 135 -4.12 2.23 27.39
N PHE A 136 -5.03 3.06 27.88
CA PHE A 136 -4.99 3.57 29.25
C PHE A 136 -5.15 2.47 30.30
N ALA A 137 -6.02 1.50 30.06
CA ALA A 137 -6.21 0.37 30.96
C ALA A 137 -4.93 -0.47 31.09
N LYS A 138 -4.14 -0.57 30.03
CA LYS A 138 -2.94 -1.41 29.98
C LYS A 138 -1.65 -0.70 30.39
N HIS A 139 -1.46 0.53 29.91
CA HIS A 139 -0.22 1.28 30.04
C HIS A 139 -0.34 2.44 31.05
N GLY A 140 -1.53 2.64 31.65
CA GLY A 140 -1.83 3.82 32.44
C GLY A 140 -2.17 5.03 31.58
N ASN A 141 -2.48 6.17 32.20
CA ASN A 141 -2.73 7.40 31.45
C ASN A 141 -1.43 7.92 30.82
N ILE A 142 -1.18 7.57 29.56
CA ILE A 142 0.01 7.96 28.81
C ILE A 142 0.10 9.47 28.54
N ALA A 143 -0.96 10.24 28.78
CA ALA A 143 -0.97 11.69 28.62
C ALA A 143 -1.02 12.45 29.96
N SER A 144 -0.71 11.80 31.08
CA SER A 144 -0.75 12.42 32.41
C SER A 144 0.12 13.68 32.55
N ASN A 145 1.18 13.78 31.73
CA ASN A 145 2.11 14.90 31.74
C ASN A 145 1.70 16.03 30.79
N VAL A 146 0.77 15.77 29.86
CA VAL A 146 0.36 16.74 28.85
C VAL A 146 -0.33 17.93 29.52
N PRO A 147 0.17 19.17 29.37
CA PRO A 147 -0.44 20.34 29.97
C PRO A 147 -1.82 20.57 29.34
N TYR A 148 -2.85 20.31 30.15
CA TYR A 148 -4.29 20.20 29.87
C TYR A 148 -4.93 21.38 29.08
N VAL A 149 -4.19 22.46 28.80
CA VAL A 149 -4.80 23.80 28.61
C VAL A 149 -4.44 24.48 27.29
N ARG A 150 -3.33 24.13 26.60
CA ARG A 150 -2.92 24.96 25.45
C ARG A 150 -3.67 24.64 24.16
N HIS A 151 -3.84 23.38 23.78
CA HIS A 151 -4.50 23.02 22.51
C HIS A 151 -5.15 21.62 22.54
N PRO A 152 -6.44 21.49 22.92
CA PRO A 152 -7.13 20.20 23.00
C PRO A 152 -7.19 19.46 21.65
N GLU A 153 -7.26 20.21 20.55
CA GLU A 153 -7.27 19.67 19.19
C GLU A 153 -5.94 18.98 18.83
N ILE A 154 -4.80 19.55 19.28
CA ILE A 154 -3.49 18.95 19.03
C ILE A 154 -3.36 17.65 19.81
N THR A 155 -3.78 17.62 21.08
CA THR A 155 -3.77 16.39 21.88
C THR A 155 -4.62 15.29 21.23
N ALA A 156 -5.81 15.63 20.71
CA ALA A 156 -6.65 14.68 20.00
C ALA A 156 -5.97 14.11 18.74
N VAL A 157 -5.29 14.95 17.95
CA VAL A 157 -4.52 14.53 16.77
C VAL A 157 -3.36 13.62 17.15
N LEU A 158 -2.64 13.90 18.25
CA LEU A 158 -1.55 13.03 18.69
C LEU A 158 -2.05 11.66 19.15
N PHE A 159 -3.23 11.59 19.77
CA PHE A 159 -3.89 10.32 20.06
C PHE A 159 -4.29 9.56 18.79
N GLU A 160 -4.74 10.26 17.75
CA GLU A 160 -4.99 9.64 16.44
C GLU A 160 -3.72 9.01 15.88
N VAL A 161 -2.61 9.73 15.88
CA VAL A 161 -1.31 9.20 15.42
C VAL A 161 -0.92 7.92 16.17
N VAL A 162 -0.99 7.93 17.51
CA VAL A 162 -0.67 6.74 18.32
C VAL A 162 -1.64 5.60 18.02
N CYS A 163 -2.94 5.89 17.95
CA CYS A 163 -3.97 4.87 17.68
C CYS A 163 -3.82 4.28 16.27
N ASP A 164 -3.46 5.09 15.27
CA ASP A 164 -3.27 4.63 13.90
C ASP A 164 -2.07 3.69 13.79
N VAL A 165 -0.95 3.99 14.46
CA VAL A 165 0.20 3.07 14.53
C VAL A 165 -0.21 1.75 15.21
N VAL A 166 -0.89 1.82 16.35
CA VAL A 166 -1.35 0.62 17.07
C VAL A 166 -2.32 -0.19 16.21
N LYS A 167 -3.27 0.48 15.57
CA LYS A 167 -4.25 -0.13 14.68
C LYS A 167 -3.57 -0.83 13.52
N LYS A 168 -2.60 -0.18 12.88
CA LYS A 168 -1.79 -0.74 11.80
C LYS A 168 -1.08 -2.01 12.25
N ILE A 169 -0.38 -1.97 13.38
CA ILE A 169 0.34 -3.16 13.87
C ILE A 169 -0.64 -4.31 14.21
N VAL A 170 -1.78 -4.01 14.82
CA VAL A 170 -2.72 -5.05 15.29
C VAL A 170 -3.60 -5.62 14.18
N GLN A 171 -4.02 -4.79 13.22
CA GLN A 171 -5.02 -5.17 12.22
C GLN A 171 -4.40 -5.59 10.89
N ASP A 172 -3.27 -5.00 10.51
CA ASP A 172 -2.67 -5.29 9.20
C ASP A 172 -1.86 -6.59 9.25
N ASP A 173 -1.64 -7.16 8.08
CA ASP A 173 -0.88 -8.39 7.95
C ASP A 173 0.62 -8.15 8.20
N PHE A 174 1.31 -9.25 8.53
CA PHE A 174 2.73 -9.25 8.82
C PHE A 174 3.58 -8.53 7.77
N HIS A 175 3.26 -8.67 6.48
CA HIS A 175 4.08 -8.14 5.41
C HIS A 175 3.87 -6.63 5.24
N THR A 176 2.62 -6.17 5.30
CA THR A 176 2.28 -4.74 5.25
C THR A 176 2.91 -3.96 6.40
N VAL A 177 2.86 -4.49 7.63
CA VAL A 177 3.46 -3.82 8.79
C VAL A 177 4.98 -3.69 8.64
N LEU A 178 5.67 -4.72 8.12
CA LEU A 178 7.12 -4.66 7.92
C LEU A 178 7.54 -3.78 6.74
N ALA A 179 6.71 -3.67 5.70
CA ALA A 179 6.96 -2.80 4.56
C ALA A 179 6.91 -1.32 4.96
N ASP A 180 5.91 -0.96 5.77
CA ASP A 180 5.67 0.43 6.17
C ASP A 180 6.33 0.80 7.51
N LEU A 181 7.16 -0.09 8.06
CA LEU A 181 7.72 0.05 9.40
C LEU A 181 8.49 1.36 9.55
N GLU A 182 9.31 1.73 8.56
CA GLU A 182 10.10 2.98 8.57
C GLU A 182 9.21 4.22 8.73
N GLU A 183 8.07 4.27 8.03
CA GLU A 183 7.12 5.37 8.15
C GLU A 183 6.49 5.41 9.54
N THR A 184 6.08 4.24 10.07
CA THR A 184 5.46 4.15 11.39
C THR A 184 6.42 4.49 12.54
N MET A 185 7.72 4.20 12.38
CA MET A 185 8.74 4.48 13.41
C MET A 185 8.95 5.97 13.64
N VAL A 186 8.70 6.82 12.64
CA VAL A 186 8.82 8.28 12.79
C VAL A 186 7.66 8.87 13.61
N LEU A 187 6.51 8.18 13.66
CA LEU A 187 5.30 8.70 14.31
C LEU A 187 5.34 8.63 15.84
N ALA A 188 6.03 7.65 16.43
CA ALA A 188 6.16 7.54 17.88
C ALA A 188 6.94 8.72 18.51
N PRO A 189 8.08 9.17 17.96
CA PRO A 189 8.73 10.41 18.37
C PRO A 189 7.86 11.67 18.23
N VAL A 190 7.00 11.74 17.21
CA VAL A 190 6.08 12.89 17.02
C VAL A 190 5.10 13.00 18.18
N ALA A 191 4.51 11.89 18.61
CA ALA A 191 3.65 11.84 19.78
C ALA A 191 4.39 12.18 21.07
N GLN A 192 5.65 11.74 21.19
CA GLN A 192 6.51 12.06 22.34
C GLN A 192 6.83 13.56 22.45
N MET A 193 7.03 14.26 21.33
CA MET A 193 7.21 15.72 21.32
C MET A 193 5.99 16.46 21.89
N GLY A 194 4.80 15.85 21.82
CA GLY A 194 3.59 16.34 22.46
C GLY A 194 3.37 15.82 23.88
N GLU A 195 4.42 15.31 24.52
CA GLU A 195 4.44 14.81 25.90
C GLU A 195 3.54 13.60 26.16
N ILE A 196 3.16 12.86 25.10
CA ILE A 196 2.53 11.55 25.24
C ILE A 196 3.61 10.50 25.47
N ASP A 197 3.45 9.69 26.52
CA ASP A 197 4.34 8.55 26.78
C ASP A 197 4.13 7.45 25.75
N THR A 198 5.11 7.33 24.85
CA THR A 198 5.18 6.32 23.79
C THR A 198 6.26 5.26 24.03
N SER A 199 6.89 5.22 25.21
CA SER A 199 8.01 4.30 25.51
C SER A 199 7.68 2.83 25.25
N TRP A 200 6.45 2.41 25.57
CA TRP A 200 5.94 1.06 25.29
C TRP A 200 5.77 0.78 23.79
N LEU A 201 5.36 1.79 23.02
CA LEU A 201 5.18 1.70 21.58
C LEU A 201 6.52 1.68 20.85
N GLU A 202 7.48 2.52 21.28
CA GLU A 202 8.86 2.51 20.78
C GLU A 202 9.52 1.15 20.98
N LYS A 203 9.32 0.53 22.14
CA LYS A 203 9.81 -0.82 22.41
C LYS A 203 9.19 -1.84 21.44
N ALA A 204 7.89 -1.77 21.21
CA ALA A 204 7.21 -2.67 20.26
C ALA A 204 7.72 -2.46 18.82
N LEU A 205 7.92 -1.21 18.40
CA LEU A 205 8.48 -0.87 17.09
C LEU A 205 9.93 -1.35 16.92
N ALA A 206 10.75 -1.27 17.97
CA ALA A 206 12.10 -1.82 17.97
C ALA A 206 12.09 -3.35 17.80
N GLU A 207 11.19 -4.06 18.48
CA GLU A 207 11.02 -5.51 18.29
C GLU A 207 10.59 -5.84 16.85
N LEU A 208 9.73 -5.01 16.23
CA LEU A 208 9.36 -5.18 14.82
C LEU A 208 10.54 -4.95 13.88
N ASP A 209 11.43 -4.00 14.17
CA ASP A 209 12.63 -3.79 13.36
C ASP A 209 13.61 -4.98 13.47
N GLU A 210 13.77 -5.56 14.64
CA GLU A 210 14.50 -6.82 14.79
C GLU A 210 13.89 -7.96 13.96
N ILE A 211 12.56 -8.06 13.95
CA ILE A 211 11.82 -9.04 13.15
C ILE A 211 12.04 -8.80 11.64
N ARG A 212 12.02 -7.54 11.20
CA ARG A 212 12.33 -7.14 9.81
C ARG A 212 13.75 -7.57 9.44
N ASN A 213 14.72 -7.27 10.30
CA ASN A 213 16.12 -7.64 10.12
C ASN A 213 16.33 -9.16 10.06
N LEU A 214 15.62 -9.94 10.87
CA LEU A 214 15.62 -11.40 10.79
C LEU A 214 15.05 -11.89 9.46
N THR A 215 13.99 -11.26 8.98
CA THR A 215 13.32 -11.61 7.72
C THR A 215 14.23 -11.34 6.52
N ILE A 216 14.93 -10.20 6.50
CA ILE A 216 15.93 -9.87 5.48
C ILE A 216 17.08 -10.88 5.51
N LYS A 217 17.62 -11.20 6.69
CA LYS A 217 18.70 -12.20 6.85
C LYS A 217 18.27 -13.60 6.43
N ALA A 218 16.99 -13.94 6.57
CA ALA A 218 16.46 -15.23 6.16
C ALA A 218 16.41 -15.37 4.63
N ALA A 219 16.22 -14.28 3.89
CA ALA A 219 16.15 -14.29 2.43
C ALA A 219 17.47 -14.75 1.78
N ALA A 220 18.61 -14.54 2.44
CA ALA A 220 19.94 -14.92 1.96
C ALA A 220 20.33 -16.39 2.31
N LYS A 221 19.40 -17.19 2.84
CA LYS A 221 19.67 -18.56 3.31
C LYS A 221 18.93 -19.61 2.49
N ASP A 222 19.36 -20.86 2.66
CA ASP A 222 18.68 -22.03 2.11
C ASP A 222 17.21 -22.10 2.56
N PHE A 223 16.36 -22.70 1.72
CA PHE A 223 14.91 -22.71 1.88
C PHE A 223 14.44 -23.18 3.27
N ASP A 224 15.03 -24.25 3.81
CA ASP A 224 14.65 -24.78 5.13
C ASP A 224 15.00 -23.82 6.27
N ALA A 225 16.19 -23.19 6.19
CA ALA A 225 16.61 -22.19 7.15
C ALA A 225 15.75 -20.92 7.04
N LYS A 226 15.38 -20.52 5.82
CA LYS A 226 14.45 -19.42 5.55
C LYS A 226 13.06 -19.69 6.13
N LYS A 227 12.46 -20.87 5.87
CA LYS A 227 11.15 -21.29 6.41
C LYS A 227 11.15 -21.22 7.94
N LYS A 228 12.18 -21.78 8.57
CA LYS A 228 12.34 -21.75 10.04
C LYS A 228 12.44 -20.33 10.58
N MET A 229 13.26 -19.47 9.97
CA MET A 229 13.42 -18.08 10.41
C MET A 229 12.15 -17.25 10.21
N MET A 230 11.47 -17.42 9.08
CA MET A 230 10.18 -16.76 8.81
C MET A 230 9.12 -17.18 9.84
N MET A 231 9.06 -18.47 10.19
CA MET A 231 8.13 -18.95 11.22
C MET A 231 8.42 -18.33 12.59
N MET A 232 9.70 -18.23 12.98
CA MET A 232 10.09 -17.54 14.22
C MET A 232 9.72 -16.05 14.18
N ALA A 233 9.94 -15.38 13.05
CA ALA A 233 9.60 -13.98 12.82
C ALA A 233 8.09 -13.73 12.97
N LYS A 234 7.26 -14.52 12.27
CA LYS A 234 5.79 -14.45 12.35
C LYS A 234 5.28 -14.73 13.78
N ASN A 235 5.87 -15.68 14.50
CA ASN A 235 5.50 -15.96 15.88
C ASN A 235 5.84 -14.80 16.83
N ARG A 236 7.01 -14.17 16.65
CA ARG A 236 7.39 -12.97 17.42
C ARG A 236 6.47 -11.80 17.10
N PHE A 237 6.14 -11.58 15.83
CA PHE A 237 5.20 -10.56 15.41
C PHE A 237 3.82 -10.72 16.06
N LYS A 238 3.24 -11.92 16.03
CA LYS A 238 1.97 -12.22 16.71
C LYS A 238 2.05 -11.94 18.20
N LYS A 239 3.20 -12.18 18.83
CA LYS A 239 3.43 -11.83 20.24
C LYS A 239 3.40 -10.31 20.44
N VAL A 240 4.05 -9.53 19.57
CA VAL A 240 3.99 -8.06 19.58
C VAL A 240 2.55 -7.57 19.44
N GLN A 241 1.79 -8.06 18.45
CA GLN A 241 0.39 -7.70 18.26
C GLN A 241 -0.47 -7.92 19.51
N ARG A 242 -0.36 -9.11 20.12
CA ARG A 242 -1.08 -9.43 21.37
C ARG A 242 -0.67 -8.49 22.51
N SER A 243 0.63 -8.21 22.61
CA SER A 243 1.18 -7.33 23.65
C SER A 243 0.75 -5.87 23.54
N LEU A 244 0.20 -5.41 22.41
CA LEU A 244 -0.22 -4.01 22.23
C LEU A 244 -1.62 -3.71 22.76
N LEU A 245 -2.54 -4.69 22.73
CA LEU A 245 -3.96 -4.42 23.09
C LEU A 245 -4.61 -5.44 24.03
N ASP A 246 -3.97 -6.58 24.34
CA ASP A 246 -4.60 -7.72 25.02
C ASP A 246 -6.00 -8.03 24.47
N GLN A 247 -6.06 -8.88 23.45
CA GLN A 247 -7.31 -9.51 23.05
C GLN A 247 -7.76 -10.48 24.15
N GLU A 248 -8.63 -10.02 25.04
CA GLU A 248 -9.80 -10.79 25.45
C GLU A 248 -10.96 -10.13 24.68
N PHE A 249 -11.63 -10.75 23.70
CA PHE A 249 -12.10 -12.13 23.56
C PHE A 249 -12.00 -12.60 22.11
#